data_AF-A0A7L0HZF5-F1
#
_entry.id   AF-A0A7L0HZF5-F1
#
_cell.length_a   1.000
_cell.length_b   1.000
_cell.length_c   1.000
_cell.angle_alpha   90.00
_cell.angle_beta   90.00
_cell.angle_gamma   90.00
#
_symmetry.space_group_name_H-M   'P 1'
#
loop_
_entity.id
_entity.type
_entity.pdbx_description
1 polymer ?
#
loop_
_entity_poly.entity_id
_entity_poly.type
_entity_poly.pdbx_seq_one_letter_code
_entity_poly.pdbx_strand_id
1 'polypeptide(L)'
;VVKPDKYKPVPDEPPNPTNVEETLRQIQANDGALEEVNLNNIKDIPISTLKAICEAMKTNTHVKKLSLVATRSNDPVASAVAEMLMENKTLQSLNIESNFITSAGMMSIIKAMYHNTTLSELKVDNQCQRLGDTVEMEMATMLEQCPSVVRFGYHFTQQGPRARAAIAITNNNELRRKQKKT
;
A
#
# COMPACT_ATOMS: atom_id res chain seq x y z
N VAL A 1 32.41 34.86 4.41
CA VAL A 1 30.98 34.75 4.05
C VAL A 1 30.82 33.53 3.17
N VAL A 2 30.18 32.46 3.65
CA VAL A 2 29.89 31.26 2.85
C VAL A 2 28.76 31.63 1.88
N LYS A 3 28.99 31.46 0.57
CA LYS A 3 27.94 31.66 -0.43
C LYS A 3 27.02 30.43 -0.42
N PRO A 4 25.69 30.59 -0.34
CA PRO A 4 24.78 29.47 -0.45
C PRO A 4 24.91 28.83 -1.85
N ASP A 5 24.82 27.50 -1.90
CA ASP A 5 24.80 26.78 -3.16
C ASP A 5 23.63 27.27 -4.02
N LYS A 6 23.89 27.49 -5.31
CA LYS A 6 22.84 27.84 -6.27
C LYS A 6 21.91 26.65 -6.43
N TYR A 7 20.63 26.85 -6.16
CA TYR A 7 19.60 25.85 -6.44
C TYR A 7 19.69 25.42 -7.91
N LYS A 8 19.92 24.13 -8.13
CA LYS A 8 19.82 23.52 -9.45
C LYS A 8 18.39 23.00 -9.57
N PRO A 9 17.55 23.57 -10.45
CA PRO A 9 16.22 23.01 -10.68
C PRO A 9 16.38 21.56 -11.12
N VAL A 10 15.72 20.67 -10.38
CA VAL A 10 15.64 19.25 -10.74
C VAL A 10 14.66 19.19 -11.92
N PRO A 11 15.04 18.62 -13.07
CA PRO A 11 14.12 18.42 -14.17
C PRO A 11 12.93 17.58 -13.70
N ASP A 12 11.72 17.97 -14.06
CA ASP A 12 10.54 17.17 -13.78
C ASP A 12 10.68 15.80 -14.42
N GLU A 13 10.40 14.73 -13.65
CA GLU A 13 10.33 13.39 -14.21
C GLU A 13 9.20 13.31 -15.25
N PRO A 14 9.39 12.54 -16.35
CA PRO A 14 8.33 12.34 -17.31
C PRO A 14 7.09 11.73 -16.64
N PRO A 15 5.88 12.04 -17.12
CA PRO A 15 4.66 11.46 -16.55
C PRO A 15 4.68 9.93 -16.70
N ASN A 16 4.06 9.24 -15.74
CA ASN A 16 3.94 7.79 -15.79
C ASN A 16 3.23 7.35 -17.09
N PRO A 17 3.87 6.53 -17.95
CA PRO A 17 3.34 6.18 -19.27
C PRO A 17 2.26 5.10 -19.23
N THR A 18 1.91 4.57 -18.06
CA THR A 18 1.01 3.43 -17.92
C THR A 18 -0.40 3.77 -18.42
N ASN A 19 -0.91 2.97 -19.36
CA ASN A 19 -2.29 3.09 -19.81
C ASN A 19 -3.22 2.40 -18.79
N VAL A 20 -4.05 3.19 -18.12
CA VAL A 20 -4.92 2.71 -17.04
C VAL A 20 -6.01 1.75 -17.55
N GLU A 21 -6.59 2.04 -18.71
CA GLU A 21 -7.67 1.21 -19.28
C GLU A 21 -7.15 -0.14 -19.74
N GLU A 22 -6.01 -0.16 -20.41
CA GLU A 22 -5.38 -1.41 -20.85
C GLU A 22 -4.89 -2.23 -19.66
N THR A 23 -4.27 -1.59 -18.67
CA THR A 23 -3.88 -2.25 -17.41
C THR A 23 -5.10 -2.88 -16.73
N LEU A 24 -6.24 -2.18 -16.64
CA LEU A 24 -7.46 -2.76 -16.08
C LEU A 24 -7.93 -3.98 -16.87
N ARG A 25 -7.90 -3.94 -18.21
CA ARG A 25 -8.25 -5.09 -19.05
C ARG A 25 -7.33 -6.28 -18.82
N GLN A 26 -6.02 -6.06 -18.69
CA GLN A 26 -5.04 -7.11 -18.39
C GLN A 26 -5.28 -7.74 -17.01
N ILE A 27 -5.59 -6.92 -15.99
CA ILE A 27 -5.94 -7.44 -14.65
C ILE A 27 -7.21 -8.30 -14.73
N GLN A 28 -8.24 -7.82 -15.44
CA GLN A 28 -9.51 -8.53 -15.63
C GLN A 28 -9.34 -9.83 -16.43
N ALA A 29 -8.44 -9.84 -17.41
CA ALA A 29 -8.09 -11.03 -18.18
C ALA A 29 -7.19 -12.02 -17.40
N ASN A 30 -6.80 -11.67 -16.17
CA ASN A 30 -5.84 -12.40 -15.36
C ASN A 30 -4.55 -12.71 -16.15
N ASP A 31 -4.03 -11.68 -16.84
CA ASP A 31 -2.85 -11.81 -17.70
C ASP A 31 -1.64 -12.31 -16.89
N GLY A 32 -1.10 -13.46 -17.30
CA GLY A 32 0.04 -14.10 -16.68
C GLY A 32 1.35 -13.30 -16.78
N ALA A 33 1.45 -12.40 -17.75
CA ALA A 33 2.61 -11.53 -17.93
C ALA A 33 2.58 -10.28 -17.02
N LEU A 34 1.42 -9.92 -16.46
CA LEU A 34 1.26 -8.73 -15.63
C LEU A 34 1.51 -9.06 -14.15
N GLU A 35 2.75 -8.87 -13.70
CA GLU A 35 3.14 -9.10 -12.30
C GLU A 35 3.18 -7.81 -11.44
N GLU A 36 3.32 -6.64 -12.08
CA GLU A 36 3.47 -5.36 -11.39
C GLU A 36 2.61 -4.28 -12.04
N VAL A 37 1.79 -3.63 -11.22
CA VAL A 37 0.90 -2.54 -11.62
C VAL A 37 1.33 -1.27 -10.92
N ASN A 38 1.80 -0.29 -11.68
CA ASN A 38 2.26 1.00 -11.18
C ASN A 38 1.45 2.15 -11.78
N LEU A 39 0.52 2.70 -11.01
CA LEU A 39 -0.31 3.85 -11.40
C LEU A 39 0.14 5.15 -10.73
N ASN A 40 1.36 5.19 -10.19
CA ASN A 40 1.85 6.32 -9.42
C ASN A 40 1.81 7.61 -10.23
N ASN A 41 1.40 8.70 -9.60
CA ASN A 41 1.37 10.06 -10.14
C ASN A 41 0.50 10.25 -11.40
N ILE A 42 -0.30 9.26 -11.79
CA ILE A 42 -1.29 9.41 -12.84
C ILE A 42 -2.47 10.19 -12.25
N LYS A 43 -2.63 11.42 -12.73
CA LYS A 43 -3.70 12.32 -12.30
C LYS A 43 -5.02 11.91 -12.96
N ASP A 44 -6.10 12.27 -12.30
CA ASP A 44 -7.47 12.18 -12.84
C ASP A 44 -7.95 10.78 -13.22
N ILE A 45 -7.40 9.73 -12.59
CA ILE A 45 -8.01 8.40 -12.64
C ILE A 45 -9.38 8.48 -11.93
N PRO A 46 -10.49 8.10 -12.59
CA PRO A 46 -11.79 8.07 -11.93
C PRO A 46 -11.77 7.11 -10.72
N ILE A 47 -12.41 7.51 -9.62
CA ILE A 47 -12.56 6.65 -8.43
C ILE A 47 -13.22 5.31 -8.79
N SER A 48 -14.17 5.31 -9.73
CA SER A 48 -14.78 4.09 -10.27
C SER A 48 -13.76 3.15 -10.92
N THR A 49 -12.77 3.68 -11.63
CA THR A 49 -11.70 2.89 -12.26
C THR A 49 -10.76 2.30 -11.21
N LEU A 50 -10.37 3.06 -10.18
CA LEU A 50 -9.56 2.54 -9.06
C LEU A 50 -10.30 1.44 -8.31
N LYS A 51 -11.60 1.60 -8.08
CA LYS A 51 -12.45 0.56 -7.49
C LYS A 51 -12.54 -0.67 -8.39
N ALA A 52 -12.68 -0.50 -9.71
CA ALA A 52 -12.73 -1.59 -10.67
C ALA A 52 -11.41 -2.38 -10.70
N ILE A 53 -10.27 -1.71 -10.56
CA ILE A 53 -8.96 -2.36 -10.39
C ILE A 53 -8.97 -3.22 -9.12
N CYS A 54 -9.38 -2.67 -7.97
CA CYS A 54 -9.44 -3.42 -6.72
C CYS A 54 -10.39 -4.63 -6.81
N GLU A 55 -11.53 -4.46 -7.49
CA GLU A 55 -12.50 -5.54 -7.73
C GLU A 55 -11.89 -6.65 -8.59
N ALA A 56 -11.28 -6.31 -9.73
CA ALA A 56 -10.63 -7.29 -10.60
C ALA A 56 -9.46 -8.00 -9.89
N MET A 57 -8.76 -7.28 -9.01
CA MET A 57 -7.69 -7.83 -8.21
C MET A 57 -8.16 -8.88 -7.19
N LYS A 58 -9.43 -8.93 -6.77
CA LYS A 58 -9.93 -9.96 -5.83
C LYS A 58 -9.61 -11.39 -6.29
N THR A 59 -9.73 -11.65 -7.59
CA THR A 59 -9.51 -12.97 -8.20
C THR A 59 -8.21 -13.10 -8.99
N ASN A 60 -7.43 -12.02 -9.11
CA ASN A 60 -6.18 -12.03 -9.89
C ASN A 60 -5.08 -12.89 -9.22
N THR A 61 -4.45 -13.77 -10.02
CA THR A 61 -3.44 -14.75 -9.56
C THR A 61 -2.01 -14.42 -9.95
N HIS A 62 -1.77 -13.31 -10.66
CA HIS A 62 -0.47 -12.97 -11.23
C HIS A 62 0.14 -11.70 -10.63
N VAL A 63 -0.63 -10.64 -10.45
CA VAL A 63 -0.14 -9.35 -9.94
C VAL A 63 0.37 -9.52 -8.50
N LYS A 64 1.67 -9.28 -8.30
CA LYS A 64 2.37 -9.33 -7.01
C LYS A 64 2.55 -7.96 -6.39
N LYS A 65 2.56 -6.88 -7.19
CA LYS A 65 2.73 -5.52 -6.70
C LYS A 65 1.70 -4.57 -7.31
N LEU A 66 1.05 -3.81 -6.45
CA LEU A 66 0.09 -2.77 -6.84
C LEU A 66 0.49 -1.46 -6.16
N SER A 67 0.68 -0.41 -6.97
CA SER A 67 1.07 0.92 -6.49
C SER A 67 0.10 1.98 -7.04
N LEU A 68 -0.56 2.70 -6.13
CA LEU A 68 -1.55 3.74 -6.38
C LEU A 68 -1.11 5.07 -5.73
N VAL A 69 0.19 5.37 -5.74
CA VAL A 69 0.73 6.56 -5.05
C VAL A 69 0.26 7.83 -5.76
N ALA A 70 -0.24 8.80 -4.99
CA ALA A 70 -0.65 10.09 -5.52
C ALA A 70 -1.70 10.01 -6.65
N THR A 71 -2.65 9.08 -6.56
CA THR A 71 -3.76 8.92 -7.52
C THR A 71 -5.07 9.56 -7.05
N ARG A 72 -5.01 10.35 -5.96
CA ARG A 72 -6.17 10.95 -5.29
C ARG A 72 -7.15 9.92 -4.73
N SER A 73 -6.65 8.73 -4.38
CA SER A 73 -7.45 7.69 -3.71
C SER A 73 -8.00 8.20 -2.37
N ASN A 74 -9.25 7.84 -2.05
CA ASN A 74 -9.97 8.27 -0.86
C ASN A 74 -10.65 7.07 -0.17
N ASP A 75 -11.46 7.30 0.86
CA ASP A 75 -12.08 6.22 1.64
C ASP A 75 -12.88 5.20 0.81
N PRO A 76 -13.66 5.58 -0.23
CA PRO A 76 -14.25 4.61 -1.16
C PRO A 76 -13.23 3.66 -1.82
N VAL A 77 -12.04 4.14 -2.18
CA VAL A 77 -10.97 3.31 -2.70
C VAL A 77 -10.37 2.46 -1.57
N ALA A 78 -10.19 3.02 -0.38
CA ALA A 78 -9.71 2.28 0.79
C ALA A 78 -10.63 1.11 1.18
N SER A 79 -11.95 1.29 1.09
CA SER A 79 -12.92 0.21 1.27
C SER A 79 -12.77 -0.88 0.20
N ALA A 80 -12.60 -0.50 -1.07
CA ALA A 80 -12.38 -1.47 -2.15
C ALA A 80 -11.04 -2.22 -1.98
N VAL A 81 -9.99 -1.53 -1.52
CA VAL A 81 -8.71 -2.15 -1.14
C VAL A 81 -8.90 -3.14 0.00
N ALA A 82 -9.67 -2.79 1.04
CA ALA A 82 -9.95 -3.68 2.16
C ALA A 82 -10.68 -4.96 1.70
N GLU A 83 -11.70 -4.83 0.85
CA GLU A 83 -12.37 -5.98 0.24
C GLU A 83 -11.43 -6.84 -0.60
N MET A 84 -10.62 -6.21 -1.45
CA MET A 84 -9.59 -6.89 -2.24
C MET A 84 -8.62 -7.69 -1.36
N LEU A 85 -8.15 -7.13 -0.24
CA LEU A 85 -7.21 -7.80 0.67
C LEU A 85 -7.83 -9.00 1.39
N MET A 86 -9.14 -9.00 1.65
CA MET A 86 -9.79 -10.16 2.28
C MET A 86 -9.82 -11.37 1.34
N GLU A 87 -9.95 -11.15 0.02
CA GLU A 87 -10.11 -12.20 -0.97
C GLU A 87 -8.80 -12.58 -1.68
N ASN A 88 -8.01 -11.61 -2.10
CA ASN A 88 -6.80 -11.85 -2.90
C ASN A 88 -5.72 -12.57 -2.09
N LYS A 89 -5.18 -13.67 -2.63
CA LYS A 89 -4.12 -14.50 -2.04
C LYS A 89 -2.82 -14.49 -2.87
N THR A 90 -2.60 -13.41 -3.61
CA THR A 90 -1.56 -13.32 -4.63
C THR A 90 -0.64 -12.13 -4.39
N LEU A 91 -1.24 -10.98 -4.06
CA LEU A 91 -0.59 -9.70 -3.89
C LEU A 91 0.38 -9.77 -2.71
N GLN A 92 1.59 -9.28 -2.94
CA GLN A 92 2.70 -9.30 -1.97
C GLN A 92 3.11 -7.90 -1.53
N SER A 93 2.85 -6.87 -2.36
CA SER A 93 3.17 -5.48 -2.08
C SER A 93 2.03 -4.56 -2.49
N LEU A 94 1.60 -3.71 -1.57
CA LEU A 94 0.62 -2.65 -1.80
C LEU A 94 1.19 -1.32 -1.37
N ASN A 95 1.18 -0.34 -2.27
CA ASN A 95 1.52 1.04 -1.96
C ASN A 95 0.35 1.99 -2.29
N ILE A 96 -0.13 2.70 -1.27
CA ILE A 96 -1.20 3.69 -1.35
C ILE A 96 -0.80 5.00 -0.67
N GLU A 97 0.50 5.29 -0.61
CA GLU A 97 1.06 6.53 -0.07
C GLU A 97 0.54 7.78 -0.81
N SER A 98 0.64 8.94 -0.16
CA SER A 98 0.37 10.24 -0.80
C SER A 98 -1.05 10.39 -1.34
N ASN A 99 -2.06 9.91 -0.61
CA ASN A 99 -3.47 9.92 -1.01
C ASN A 99 -4.34 10.69 0.00
N PHE A 100 -5.67 10.60 -0.15
CA PHE A 100 -6.68 11.27 0.67
C PHE A 100 -7.46 10.27 1.54
N ILE A 101 -6.79 9.20 2.00
CA ILE A 101 -7.41 8.19 2.86
C ILE A 101 -7.44 8.72 4.28
N THR A 102 -8.63 8.75 4.89
CA THR A 102 -8.83 9.20 6.26
C THR A 102 -8.56 8.08 7.26
N SER A 103 -8.66 8.39 8.55
CA SER A 103 -8.60 7.39 9.63
C SER A 103 -9.65 6.28 9.47
N ALA A 104 -10.85 6.59 8.95
CA ALA A 104 -11.92 5.62 8.75
C ALA A 104 -11.60 4.64 7.61
N GLY A 105 -11.14 5.16 6.47
CA GLY A 105 -10.66 4.34 5.35
C GLY A 105 -9.47 3.46 5.76
N MET A 106 -8.51 4.03 6.49
CA MET A 106 -7.36 3.28 6.98
C MET A 106 -7.74 2.15 7.94
N MET A 107 -8.68 2.40 8.85
CA MET A 107 -9.17 1.38 9.77
C MET A 107 -9.82 0.20 9.04
N SER A 108 -10.46 0.44 7.90
CA SER A 108 -11.01 -0.62 7.05
C SER A 108 -9.90 -1.50 6.46
N ILE A 109 -8.81 -0.89 5.98
CA ILE A 109 -7.64 -1.60 5.47
C ILE A 109 -6.98 -2.42 6.59
N ILE A 110 -6.78 -1.83 7.76
CA ILE A 110 -6.17 -2.53 8.90
C ILE A 110 -7.00 -3.77 9.30
N LYS A 111 -8.33 -3.65 9.36
CA LYS A 111 -9.21 -4.79 9.65
C LYS A 111 -9.08 -5.91 8.63
N ALA A 112 -8.96 -5.58 7.35
CA ALA A 112 -8.78 -6.58 6.29
C ALA A 112 -7.44 -7.32 6.38
N MET A 113 -6.38 -6.67 6.89
CA MET A 113 -5.06 -7.29 7.04
C MET A 113 -5.06 -8.52 7.93
N TYR A 114 -5.93 -8.58 8.96
CA TYR A 114 -6.07 -9.76 9.81
C TYR A 114 -6.56 -11.01 9.05
N HIS A 115 -7.14 -10.85 7.86
CA HIS A 115 -7.59 -11.94 6.99
C HIS A 115 -6.63 -12.24 5.83
N ASN A 116 -5.57 -11.44 5.68
CA ASN A 116 -4.60 -11.56 4.59
C ASN A 116 -3.26 -12.11 5.08
N THR A 117 -2.87 -13.27 4.55
CA THR A 117 -1.61 -13.95 4.91
C THR A 117 -0.54 -13.85 3.81
N THR A 118 -0.82 -13.14 2.71
CA THR A 118 0.05 -13.11 1.51
C THR A 118 0.77 -11.78 1.33
N LEU A 119 0.14 -10.68 1.76
CA LEU A 119 0.72 -9.35 1.68
C LEU A 119 1.91 -9.24 2.63
N SER A 120 3.07 -8.91 2.08
CA SER A 120 4.32 -8.79 2.80
C SER A 120 4.77 -7.35 3.00
N GLU A 121 4.31 -6.45 2.15
CA GLU A 121 4.65 -5.03 2.18
C GLU A 121 3.40 -4.18 2.05
N LEU A 122 3.20 -3.29 3.01
CA LEU A 122 2.12 -2.30 3.01
C LEU A 122 2.69 -0.91 3.28
N LYS A 123 2.47 0.02 2.35
CA LYS A 123 2.92 1.42 2.45
C LYS A 123 1.72 2.35 2.37
N VAL A 124 1.55 3.17 3.41
CA VAL A 124 0.34 3.98 3.64
C VAL A 124 0.65 5.39 4.13
N ASP A 125 1.91 5.81 4.12
CA ASP A 125 2.36 7.10 4.62
C ASP A 125 1.88 8.30 3.77
N ASN A 126 2.12 9.51 4.29
CA ASN A 126 1.88 10.78 3.61
C ASN A 126 0.42 10.98 3.16
N GLN A 127 -0.57 10.49 3.93
CA GLN A 127 -1.97 10.82 3.66
C GLN A 127 -2.23 12.32 3.86
N CYS A 128 -3.27 12.84 3.22
CA CYS A 128 -3.60 14.27 3.23
C CYS A 128 -3.84 14.84 4.64
N GLN A 129 -4.17 13.97 5.60
CA GLN A 129 -4.39 14.30 7.00
C GLN A 129 -3.71 13.26 7.90
N ARG A 130 -3.36 13.69 9.11
CA ARG A 130 -2.89 12.79 10.16
C ARG A 130 -3.98 11.77 10.50
N LEU A 131 -3.63 10.49 10.53
CA LEU A 131 -4.57 9.39 10.80
C LEU A 131 -5.01 9.30 12.27
N GLY A 132 -4.20 9.83 13.19
CA GLY A 132 -4.52 9.93 14.62
C GLY A 132 -4.06 8.73 15.46
N ASP A 133 -3.92 8.95 16.76
CA ASP A 133 -3.25 8.03 17.69
C ASP A 133 -3.93 6.66 17.78
N THR A 134 -5.26 6.62 17.69
CA THR A 134 -6.03 5.36 17.68
C THR A 134 -5.65 4.48 16.48
N VAL A 135 -5.47 5.09 15.31
CA VAL A 135 -5.07 4.36 14.10
C VAL A 135 -3.63 3.86 14.25
N GLU A 136 -2.72 4.67 14.79
CA GLU A 136 -1.33 4.24 15.02
C GLU A 136 -1.24 3.06 15.98
N MET A 137 -1.99 3.08 17.07
CA MET A 137 -2.07 1.97 18.02
C MET A 137 -2.57 0.69 17.35
N GLU A 138 -3.59 0.80 16.49
CA GLU A 138 -4.16 -0.34 15.79
C GLU A 138 -3.22 -0.86 14.69
N MET A 139 -2.50 0.00 13.98
CA MET A 139 -1.44 -0.42 13.05
C MET A 139 -0.37 -1.25 13.78
N ALA A 140 0.08 -0.81 14.96
CA ALA A 140 1.05 -1.57 15.74
C ALA A 140 0.51 -2.94 16.16
N THR A 141 -0.74 -3.00 16.63
CA THR A 141 -1.42 -4.26 16.98
C THR A 141 -1.57 -5.18 15.77
N MET A 142 -1.93 -4.65 14.61
CA MET A 142 -2.03 -5.42 13.37
C MET A 142 -0.69 -6.05 12.99
N LEU A 143 0.41 -5.29 13.06
CA LEU A 143 1.74 -5.80 12.75
C LEU A 143 2.20 -6.94 13.68
N GLU A 144 1.78 -6.90 14.95
CA GLU A 144 2.05 -7.96 15.93
C GLU A 144 1.29 -9.26 15.61
N GLN A 145 0.11 -9.15 15.00
CA GLN A 145 -0.78 -10.29 14.71
C GLN A 145 -0.68 -10.80 13.26
N CYS A 146 -0.10 -10.01 12.35
CA CYS A 146 0.04 -10.34 10.93
C CYS A 146 1.51 -10.63 10.57
N PRO A 147 2.03 -11.85 10.83
CA PRO A 147 3.44 -12.17 10.61
C PRO A 147 3.87 -12.20 9.13
N SER A 148 2.91 -12.20 8.21
CA SER A 148 3.15 -12.04 6.77
C SER A 148 3.78 -10.69 6.44
N VAL A 149 3.42 -9.63 7.17
CA VAL A 149 3.88 -8.26 6.93
C VAL A 149 5.28 -8.06 7.49
N VAL A 150 6.24 -7.84 6.61
CA VAL A 150 7.67 -7.69 6.93
C VAL A 150 8.24 -6.33 6.57
N ARG A 151 7.47 -5.50 5.87
CA ARG A 151 7.77 -4.11 5.57
C ARG A 151 6.51 -3.28 5.72
N PHE A 152 6.58 -2.25 6.55
CA PHE A 152 5.46 -1.35 6.77
C PHE A 152 5.93 0.10 6.60
N GLY A 153 5.40 0.79 5.60
CA GLY A 153 5.70 2.19 5.29
C GLY A 153 4.69 3.10 5.94
N TYR A 154 5.03 3.61 7.13
CA TYR A 154 4.28 4.64 7.83
C TYR A 154 5.17 5.29 8.89
N HIS A 155 5.19 6.62 8.95
CA HIS A 155 5.86 7.37 10.00
C HIS A 155 4.96 7.51 11.23
N PHE A 156 5.21 6.68 12.24
CA PHE A 156 4.54 6.78 13.54
C PHE A 156 4.94 8.05 14.30
N THR A 157 3.94 8.83 14.68
CA THR A 157 4.11 10.04 15.49
C THR A 157 4.27 9.71 16.97
N GLN A 158 3.60 8.66 17.46
CA GLN A 158 3.65 8.23 18.86
C GLN A 158 4.78 7.23 19.11
N GLN A 159 5.57 7.46 20.17
CA GLN A 159 6.72 6.60 20.48
C GLN A 159 6.31 5.15 20.79
N GLY A 160 5.17 4.95 21.46
CA GLY A 160 4.65 3.63 21.84
C GLY A 160 4.35 2.74 20.62
N PRO A 161 3.39 3.10 19.76
CA PRO A 161 3.13 2.43 18.48
C PRO A 161 4.38 2.21 17.64
N ARG A 162 5.25 3.22 17.54
CA ARG A 162 6.50 3.13 16.77
C ARG A 162 7.40 2.00 17.26
N ALA A 163 7.62 1.92 18.58
CA ALA A 163 8.46 0.89 19.17
C ALA A 163 7.86 -0.51 18.96
N ARG A 164 6.54 -0.64 19.20
CA ARG A 164 5.80 -1.90 18.98
C ARG A 164 5.89 -2.37 17.53
N ALA A 165 5.61 -1.48 16.58
CA ALA A 165 5.71 -1.76 15.15
C ALA A 165 7.12 -2.20 14.73
N ALA A 166 8.17 -1.51 15.22
CA ALA A 166 9.56 -1.88 14.93
C ALA A 166 9.93 -3.29 15.44
N ILE A 167 9.49 -3.63 16.66
CA ILE A 167 9.69 -4.96 17.24
C ILE A 167 8.92 -6.01 16.43
N ALA A 168 7.65 -5.76 16.11
CA ALA A 168 6.82 -6.66 15.33
C ALA A 168 7.44 -6.97 13.95
N ILE A 169 7.87 -5.94 13.22
CA ILE A 169 8.54 -6.09 11.93
C ILE A 169 9.85 -6.89 12.05
N THR A 170 10.62 -6.68 13.13
CA THR A 170 11.84 -7.46 13.39
C THR A 170 11.51 -8.94 13.58
N ASN A 171 10.49 -9.24 14.40
CA ASN A 171 10.03 -10.61 14.66
C ASN A 171 9.51 -11.29 13.40
N ASN A 172 8.70 -10.59 12.60
CA ASN A 172 8.14 -11.12 11.34
C ASN A 172 9.25 -11.45 10.33
N ASN A 173 10.28 -10.60 10.24
CA ASN A 173 11.45 -10.89 9.40
C ASN A 173 12.24 -12.11 9.88
N GLU A 174 12.41 -12.29 11.20
CA GLU A 174 13.05 -13.47 11.77
C GLU A 174 12.27 -14.76 11.51
N LEU A 175 10.94 -14.73 11.65
CA LEU A 175 10.06 -15.85 11.32
C LEU A 175 10.20 -16.25 9.85
N ARG A 176 10.14 -15.27 8.94
CA ARG A 176 10.32 -15.50 7.49
C ARG A 176 11.70 -16.05 7.16
N ARG A 177 12.75 -15.60 7.86
CA ARG A 177 14.12 -16.13 7.69
C ARG A 177 14.23 -17.60 8.11
N LYS A 178 13.58 -17.99 9.20
CA LYS A 178 13.53 -19.38 9.66
C LYS A 178 12.78 -20.28 8.67
N GLN A 179 11.65 -19.82 8.15
CA GLN A 179 10.86 -20.56 7.15
C GLN A 179 11.61 -20.84 5.84
N LYS A 180 12.51 -19.95 5.41
CA LYS A 180 13.33 -20.15 4.20
C LYS A 180 14.49 -21.15 4.37
N LYS A 181 14.82 -21.52 5.61
CA LYS A 181 15.92 -22.45 5.93
C LYS A 181 15.45 -23.90 6.14
N THR A 182 14.15 -24.09 6.31
CA THR A 182 13.49 -25.40 6.42
C THR A 182 13.03 -25.83 5.04
#